data_AF-A0A371PG84-F1
#
_entry.id   AF-A0A371PG84-F1
#
_cell.length_a   1.000
_cell.length_b   1.000
_cell.length_c   1.000
_cell.angle_alpha   90.00
_cell.angle_beta   90.00
_cell.angle_gamma   90.00
#
_symmetry.space_group_name_H-M   'P 1'
#
loop_
_entity.id
_entity.type
_entity.pdbx_description
1 polymer ?
#
loop_
_entity_poly.entity_id
_entity_poly.type
_entity_poly.pdbx_seq_one_letter_code
_entity_poly.pdbx_strand_id
1 'polypeptide(L)'
;MKKFISILIAIVMALSFATGTQAASNPLSIWVDGEQVQFGSNTPIVEKGTTLVPVRMLLEKLSFKIDWNEENRVVTATSTNPRNQAIISLQIDHTTAYVNSQPQQLAVAPKIQNKATYVPLRFIVEATGYEIDWNDAERKISIDTIQESRGFMWKVEKGGNTVYMLGSIHVANEAMYPLRDEIMDAFMEADHLALEIDFTSEENISDFLNSISTYNDGTTLQNHISAKTYQYVVELLTDLGYPTYALDQFKPWYASMLLDAERREDSEYKSELGIDDYFMKLAEKSKLPIIGLESSKSQLNMLNNFSDRIQEEMLFGSIVSFYVEEEPVKDLSDMWIDGNLDMLTDMAVQTQKSDAEYYKAMLQDRNVLMAEKIDAFLSGDKSETYFVVVGALHMVGEHGLVPLLEQKGYTVTRV
;
A
#
# COMPACT_ATOMS: atom_id res chain seq x y z
N MET A 1 48.76 47.14 64.01
CA MET A 1 47.36 47.25 63.53
C MET A 1 47.34 46.63 62.15
N LYS A 2 47.04 45.33 62.04
CA LYS A 2 45.69 44.73 61.98
C LYS A 2 44.95 45.15 60.70
N LYS A 3 44.86 44.17 59.79
CA LYS A 3 43.82 43.92 58.78
C LYS A 3 43.64 45.02 57.72
N PHE A 4 44.02 44.73 56.46
CA PHE A 4 43.28 45.07 55.22
C PHE A 4 44.07 44.82 53.91
N ILE A 5 44.83 43.72 53.76
CA ILE A 5 45.32 43.29 52.43
C ILE A 5 45.37 41.75 52.37
N SER A 6 44.22 41.08 52.25
CA SER A 6 44.17 39.62 52.04
C SER A 6 42.91 39.14 51.31
N ILE A 7 42.33 39.94 50.40
CA ILE A 7 41.26 39.49 49.50
C ILE A 7 41.57 40.01 48.10
N LEU A 8 42.70 39.58 47.53
CA LEU A 8 42.95 39.67 46.08
C LEU A 8 44.02 38.66 45.61
N ILE A 9 44.15 37.51 46.31
CA ILE A 9 45.03 36.39 45.93
C ILE A 9 44.25 35.06 46.08
N ALA A 10 42.95 35.07 45.78
CA ALA A 10 42.12 33.86 45.78
C ALA A 10 41.32 33.65 44.48
N ILE A 11 41.42 34.55 43.50
CA ILE A 11 40.64 34.48 42.24
C ILE A 11 41.52 34.11 41.02
N VAL A 12 42.85 34.10 41.13
CA VAL A 12 43.73 33.84 39.97
C VAL A 12 44.38 32.44 39.98
N MET A 13 44.13 31.61 41.00
CA MET A 13 44.67 30.24 41.10
C MET A 13 43.61 29.12 40.97
N ALA A 14 42.51 29.39 40.25
CA ALA A 14 41.51 28.38 39.88
C ALA A 14 41.26 28.29 38.36
N LEU A 15 42.19 28.80 37.55
CA LEU A 15 42.18 28.64 36.10
C LEU A 15 43.30 27.67 35.71
N SER A 16 43.05 26.38 35.90
CA SER A 16 43.90 25.31 35.38
C SER A 16 43.07 24.07 35.10
N PHE A 17 42.81 23.86 33.80
CA PHE A 17 42.40 22.61 33.15
C PHE A 17 41.00 22.05 33.48
N ALA A 18 39.95 22.73 33.00
CA ALA A 18 38.85 21.97 32.42
C ALA A 18 39.29 21.53 31.02
N THR A 19 39.99 20.40 30.93
CA THR A 19 40.05 19.66 29.67
C THR A 19 38.61 19.25 29.38
N GLY A 20 37.99 19.86 28.37
CA GLY A 20 36.74 19.35 27.84
C GLY A 20 36.98 17.90 27.43
N THR A 21 36.50 16.96 28.23
CA THR A 21 36.32 15.58 27.78
C THR A 21 35.28 15.65 26.68
N GLN A 22 35.74 15.67 25.42
CA GLN A 22 34.88 15.34 24.30
C GLN A 22 34.36 13.93 24.59
N ALA A 23 33.04 13.79 24.78
CA ALA A 23 32.41 12.49 24.78
C ALA A 23 32.82 11.81 23.47
N ALA A 24 33.41 10.61 23.58
CA ALA A 24 33.79 9.86 22.39
C ALA A 24 32.53 9.67 21.54
N SER A 25 32.57 10.12 20.28
CA SER A 25 31.44 9.93 19.38
C SER A 25 31.11 8.45 19.28
N ASN A 26 29.83 8.09 19.32
CA ASN A 26 29.39 6.71 19.13
C ASN A 26 30.03 6.10 17.87
N PRO A 27 30.51 4.84 17.91
CA PRO A 27 31.02 4.19 16.72
C PRO A 27 29.89 4.05 15.69
N LEU A 28 30.20 4.25 14.41
CA LEU A 28 29.25 4.03 13.32
C LEU A 28 28.75 2.58 13.37
N SER A 29 27.43 2.41 13.47
CA SER A 29 26.77 1.10 13.43
C SER A 29 25.84 1.02 12.22
N ILE A 30 25.73 -0.18 11.64
CA ILE A 30 24.84 -0.47 10.52
C ILE A 30 23.97 -1.64 10.95
N TRP A 31 22.67 -1.49 10.77
CA TRP A 31 21.65 -2.46 11.14
C TRP A 31 20.88 -2.85 9.89
N VAL A 32 20.57 -4.14 9.74
CA VAL A 32 19.71 -4.68 8.68
C VAL A 32 18.55 -5.38 9.36
N ASP A 33 17.31 -4.95 9.11
CA ASP A 33 16.08 -5.50 9.72
C ASP A 33 16.16 -5.60 11.25
N GLY A 34 16.64 -4.54 11.89
CA GLY A 34 16.83 -4.52 13.35
C GLY A 34 17.98 -5.38 13.88
N GLU A 35 18.79 -6.04 13.04
CA GLU A 35 20.01 -6.77 13.43
C GLU A 35 21.30 -6.01 13.11
N GLN A 36 22.19 -5.85 14.08
CA GLN A 36 23.48 -5.17 13.85
C GLN A 36 24.41 -6.02 12.96
N VAL A 37 24.89 -5.43 11.86
CA VAL A 37 25.88 -6.05 10.98
C VAL A 37 27.27 -5.99 11.63
N GLN A 38 27.89 -7.15 11.81
CA GLN A 38 29.22 -7.29 12.37
C GLN A 38 30.27 -7.33 11.26
N PHE A 39 31.09 -6.29 11.12
CA PHE A 39 32.10 -6.19 10.06
C PHE A 39 33.48 -6.75 10.41
N GLY A 40 33.64 -7.30 11.62
CA GLY A 40 34.93 -7.81 12.11
C GLY A 40 36.03 -6.74 12.06
N SER A 41 37.18 -7.07 11.48
CA SER A 41 38.33 -6.16 11.37
C SER A 41 38.21 -5.12 10.25
N ASN A 42 37.23 -5.25 9.36
CA ASN A 42 37.04 -4.37 8.20
C ASN A 42 35.86 -3.43 8.45
N THR A 43 36.01 -2.44 9.33
CA THR A 43 34.91 -1.54 9.71
C THR A 43 34.49 -0.59 8.57
N PRO A 44 33.21 -0.19 8.49
CA PRO A 44 32.78 0.88 7.58
C PRO A 44 33.60 2.16 7.75
N ILE A 45 33.81 2.88 6.66
CA ILE A 45 34.57 4.14 6.65
C ILE A 45 33.74 5.25 6.03
N VAL A 46 33.95 6.49 6.47
CA VAL A 46 33.29 7.66 5.87
C VAL A 46 34.33 8.43 5.08
N GLU A 47 34.04 8.65 3.79
CA GLU A 47 34.89 9.42 2.89
C GLU A 47 34.06 10.47 2.17
N LYS A 48 34.44 11.75 2.29
CA LYS A 48 33.72 12.88 1.66
C LYS A 48 32.20 12.86 1.94
N GLY A 49 31.81 12.48 3.16
CA GLY A 49 30.39 12.36 3.56
C GLY A 49 29.69 11.10 3.03
N THR A 50 30.37 10.20 2.33
CA THR A 50 29.83 8.93 1.85
C THR A 50 30.32 7.79 2.73
N THR A 51 29.39 6.99 3.26
CA THR A 51 29.72 5.75 3.98
C THR A 51 30.08 4.67 2.97
N LEU A 52 31.30 4.15 3.08
CA LEU A 52 31.78 2.99 2.34
C LEU A 52 31.79 1.77 3.25
N VAL A 53 31.25 0.66 2.74
CA VAL A 53 31.12 -0.60 3.49
C VAL A 53 31.82 -1.75 2.79
N PRO A 54 32.39 -2.72 3.53
CA PRO A 54 32.85 -3.97 2.94
C PRO A 54 31.68 -4.71 2.28
N VAL A 55 31.77 -4.88 0.96
CA VAL A 55 30.63 -5.28 0.12
C VAL A 55 30.05 -6.64 0.49
N ARG A 56 30.89 -7.62 0.80
CA ARG A 56 30.47 -9.01 1.02
C ARG A 56 29.57 -9.17 2.26
N MET A 57 29.95 -8.56 3.37
CA MET A 57 29.27 -8.74 4.67
C MET A 57 27.86 -8.18 4.68
N LEU A 58 27.62 -7.10 3.93
CA LEU A 58 26.32 -6.47 3.85
C LEU A 58 25.45 -7.11 2.77
N LEU A 59 25.98 -7.32 1.58
CA LEU A 59 25.16 -7.75 0.45
C LEU A 59 24.72 -9.22 0.54
N GLU A 60 25.48 -10.07 1.23
CA GLU A 60 25.00 -11.42 1.57
C GLU A 60 23.76 -11.38 2.48
N LYS A 61 23.68 -10.41 3.41
CA LYS A 61 22.50 -10.21 4.26
C LYS A 61 21.30 -9.65 3.48
N LEU A 62 21.54 -8.85 2.45
CA LEU A 62 20.51 -8.22 1.62
C LEU A 62 20.05 -9.10 0.43
N SER A 63 20.37 -10.40 0.43
CA SER A 63 20.02 -11.33 -0.66
C SER A 63 20.61 -10.96 -2.02
N PHE A 64 21.89 -10.60 -2.06
CA PHE A 64 22.65 -10.40 -3.30
C PHE A 64 23.75 -11.45 -3.45
N LYS A 65 23.88 -11.99 -4.66
CA LYS A 65 25.03 -12.76 -5.10
C LYS A 65 26.12 -11.81 -5.58
N ILE A 66 27.33 -11.97 -5.05
CA ILE A 66 28.48 -11.15 -5.42
C ILE A 66 29.46 -11.94 -6.28
N ASP A 67 29.85 -11.34 -7.40
CA ASP A 67 30.93 -11.80 -8.27
C ASP A 67 32.06 -10.76 -8.30
N TRP A 68 33.30 -11.26 -8.30
CA TRP A 68 34.50 -10.42 -8.38
C TRP A 68 35.30 -10.81 -9.63
N ASN A 69 35.43 -9.86 -10.55
CA ASN A 69 36.28 -10.00 -11.71
C ASN A 69 37.66 -9.36 -11.42
N GLU A 70 38.67 -10.20 -11.21
CA GLU A 70 40.02 -9.77 -10.86
C GLU A 70 40.74 -9.02 -12.00
N GLU A 71 40.57 -9.47 -13.24
CA GLU A 71 41.22 -8.90 -14.42
C GLU A 71 40.77 -7.44 -14.66
N ASN A 72 39.47 -7.20 -14.57
CA ASN A 72 38.87 -5.89 -14.83
C ASN A 72 38.71 -5.04 -13.56
N ARG A 73 38.98 -5.62 -12.39
CA ARG A 73 38.74 -5.05 -11.07
C ARG A 73 37.30 -4.55 -10.90
N VAL A 74 36.33 -5.42 -11.19
CA VAL A 74 34.89 -5.12 -11.13
C VAL A 74 34.20 -6.01 -10.10
N VAL A 75 33.41 -5.39 -9.22
CA VAL A 75 32.42 -6.10 -8.41
C VAL A 75 31.08 -6.05 -9.13
N THR A 76 30.47 -7.21 -9.30
CA THR A 76 29.08 -7.32 -9.75
C THR A 76 28.24 -7.87 -8.60
N ALA A 77 27.23 -7.10 -8.20
CA ALA A 77 26.21 -7.54 -7.27
C ALA A 77 24.94 -7.82 -8.06
N THR A 78 24.51 -9.08 -8.06
CA THR A 78 23.27 -9.52 -8.67
C THR A 78 22.30 -9.86 -7.57
N SER A 79 21.20 -9.13 -7.52
CA SER A 79 20.11 -9.47 -6.62
C SER A 79 19.64 -10.89 -6.88
N THR A 80 19.42 -11.67 -5.82
CA THR A 80 18.74 -12.95 -5.90
C THR A 80 17.24 -12.81 -5.61
N ASN A 81 16.75 -11.59 -5.37
CA ASN A 81 15.33 -11.30 -5.24
C ASN A 81 14.67 -11.33 -6.64
N PRO A 82 13.63 -12.16 -6.88
CA PRO A 82 12.95 -12.26 -8.17
C PRO A 82 12.34 -10.93 -8.67
N ARG A 83 11.90 -10.03 -7.77
CA ARG A 83 11.27 -8.73 -8.08
C ARG A 83 12.25 -7.60 -8.33
N ASN A 84 13.45 -7.68 -7.77
CA ASN A 84 14.51 -6.74 -8.08
C ASN A 84 15.62 -7.51 -8.77
N GLN A 85 15.64 -7.58 -10.10
CA GLN A 85 16.74 -8.20 -10.84
C GLN A 85 17.93 -7.25 -11.01
N ALA A 86 18.12 -6.29 -10.09
CA ALA A 86 19.22 -5.33 -10.15
C ALA A 86 20.56 -6.06 -10.31
N ILE A 87 21.22 -5.74 -11.41
CA ILE A 87 22.62 -6.05 -11.63
C ILE A 87 23.39 -4.74 -11.45
N ILE A 88 24.11 -4.65 -10.35
CA ILE A 88 24.93 -3.50 -10.00
C ILE A 88 26.38 -3.85 -10.33
N SER A 89 27.00 -3.08 -11.22
CA SER A 89 28.43 -3.24 -11.56
C SER A 89 29.23 -2.02 -11.12
N LEU A 90 30.31 -2.28 -10.39
CA LEU A 90 31.14 -1.29 -9.71
C LEU A 90 32.61 -1.57 -10.03
N GLN A 91 33.24 -0.67 -10.78
CA GLN A 91 34.67 -0.79 -11.07
C GLN A 91 35.50 -0.06 -10.01
N ILE A 92 36.55 -0.70 -9.53
CA ILE A 92 37.45 -0.10 -8.54
C ILE A 92 38.12 1.15 -9.11
N ASP A 93 38.27 2.17 -8.27
CA ASP A 93 38.88 3.48 -8.57
C ASP A 93 38.11 4.33 -9.61
N HIS A 94 36.91 3.91 -10.01
CA HIS A 94 36.05 4.64 -10.95
C HIS A 94 34.76 5.11 -10.27
N THR A 95 34.27 6.30 -10.64
CA THR A 95 33.02 6.85 -10.11
C THR A 95 31.81 6.54 -10.97
N THR A 96 31.98 5.88 -12.11
CA THR A 96 30.86 5.43 -12.94
C THR A 96 30.50 4.02 -12.52
N ALA A 97 29.28 3.84 -12.03
CA ALA A 97 28.67 2.55 -11.77
C ALA A 97 27.60 2.25 -12.84
N TYR A 98 27.12 1.02 -12.86
CA TYR A 98 26.00 0.62 -13.72
C TYR A 98 24.95 -0.10 -12.91
N VAL A 99 23.68 0.25 -13.10
CA VAL A 99 22.51 -0.49 -12.60
C VAL A 99 21.71 -0.94 -13.80
N ASN A 100 21.54 -2.24 -14.00
CA ASN A 100 20.85 -2.81 -15.16
C ASN A 100 21.38 -2.26 -16.50
N SER A 101 22.71 -2.17 -16.60
CA SER A 101 23.45 -1.59 -17.74
C SER A 101 23.27 -0.08 -17.95
N GLN A 102 22.47 0.61 -17.13
CA GLN A 102 22.35 2.07 -17.18
C GLN A 102 23.44 2.74 -16.31
N PRO A 103 24.21 3.70 -16.84
CA PRO A 103 25.28 4.35 -16.10
C PRO A 103 24.73 5.24 -14.98
N GLN A 104 25.36 5.18 -13.82
CA GLN A 104 25.04 5.99 -12.64
C GLN A 104 26.32 6.60 -12.06
N GLN A 105 26.24 7.84 -11.61
CA GLN A 105 27.39 8.57 -11.07
C GLN A 105 27.47 8.37 -9.55
N LEU A 106 28.61 7.88 -9.07
CA LEU A 106 28.92 7.73 -7.65
C LEU A 106 29.55 9.01 -7.08
N ALA A 107 29.24 9.30 -5.82
CA ALA A 107 29.90 10.36 -5.05
C ALA A 107 31.36 10.02 -4.71
N VAL A 108 31.64 8.74 -4.44
CA VAL A 108 32.98 8.22 -4.12
C VAL A 108 33.18 6.89 -4.85
N ALA A 109 34.37 6.69 -5.41
CA ALA A 109 34.72 5.47 -6.13
C ALA A 109 34.84 4.26 -5.18
N PRO A 110 34.43 3.05 -5.62
CA PRO A 110 34.73 1.80 -4.92
C PRO A 110 36.24 1.60 -4.80
N LYS A 111 36.70 1.00 -3.71
CA LYS A 111 38.14 0.81 -3.44
C LYS A 111 38.45 -0.51 -2.79
N ILE A 112 39.71 -0.92 -2.85
CA ILE A 112 40.21 -2.07 -2.09
C ILE A 112 41.07 -1.55 -0.95
N GLN A 113 40.74 -1.93 0.28
CA GLN A 113 41.49 -1.61 1.48
C GLN A 113 41.52 -2.82 2.41
N ASN A 114 42.66 -3.15 3.00
CA ASN A 114 42.82 -4.29 3.91
C ASN A 114 42.28 -5.62 3.33
N LYS A 115 42.49 -5.86 2.03
CA LYS A 115 41.99 -7.02 1.27
C LYS A 115 40.45 -7.14 1.21
N ALA A 116 39.72 -6.09 1.53
CA ALA A 116 38.29 -6.00 1.36
C ALA A 116 37.92 -4.94 0.33
N THR A 117 36.87 -5.21 -0.45
CA THR A 117 36.30 -4.23 -1.38
C THR A 117 35.25 -3.40 -0.66
N TYR A 118 35.44 -2.09 -0.70
CA TYR A 118 34.58 -1.08 -0.11
C TYR A 118 33.75 -0.39 -1.19
N VAL A 119 32.44 -0.33 -0.99
CA VAL A 119 31.48 0.26 -1.93
C VAL A 119 30.60 1.31 -1.24
N PRO A 120 30.10 2.33 -1.96
CA PRO A 120 29.16 3.30 -1.41
C PRO A 120 27.85 2.66 -0.96
N LEU A 121 27.59 2.70 0.35
CA LEU A 121 26.45 2.01 0.96
C LEU A 121 25.11 2.44 0.37
N ARG A 122 24.85 3.75 0.42
CA ARG A 122 23.57 4.33 -0.01
C ARG A 122 23.22 3.95 -1.45
N PHE A 123 24.20 4.01 -2.36
CA PHE A 123 24.00 3.65 -3.76
C PHE A 123 23.56 2.19 -3.93
N ILE A 124 24.16 1.29 -3.16
CA ILE A 124 23.77 -0.12 -3.17
C ILE A 124 22.35 -0.22 -2.65
N VAL A 125 22.09 0.28 -1.44
CA VAL A 125 20.80 0.14 -0.76
C VAL A 125 19.63 0.69 -1.59
N GLU A 126 19.79 1.89 -2.16
CA GLU A 126 18.80 2.53 -3.05
C GLU A 126 18.56 1.72 -4.34
N ALA A 127 19.61 1.14 -4.92
CA ALA A 127 19.48 0.27 -6.10
C ALA A 127 18.86 -1.11 -5.75
N THR A 128 18.90 -1.49 -4.47
CA THR A 128 18.38 -2.78 -3.98
C THR A 128 16.92 -2.73 -3.52
N GLY A 129 16.30 -1.55 -3.42
CA GLY A 129 14.90 -1.41 -3.01
C GLY A 129 14.69 -1.63 -1.51
N TYR A 130 15.68 -1.31 -0.69
CA TYR A 130 15.57 -1.27 0.77
C TYR A 130 15.50 0.19 1.23
N GLU A 131 14.85 0.45 2.36
CA GLU A 131 14.89 1.78 2.97
C GLU A 131 16.20 1.99 3.73
N ILE A 132 16.70 3.23 3.75
CA ILE A 132 17.90 3.59 4.51
C ILE A 132 17.66 4.84 5.35
N ASP A 133 17.77 4.69 6.67
CA ASP A 133 17.67 5.80 7.62
C ASP A 133 19.01 6.10 8.29
N TRP A 134 19.23 7.37 8.64
CA TRP A 134 20.40 7.83 9.38
C TRP A 134 19.97 8.53 10.68
N ASN A 135 20.34 7.92 11.81
CA ASN A 135 20.24 8.54 13.11
C ASN A 135 21.60 9.14 13.53
N ASP A 136 21.66 10.47 13.55
CA ASP A 136 22.88 11.22 13.86
C ASP A 136 23.35 11.04 15.32
N ALA A 137 22.41 11.04 16.28
CA ALA A 137 22.70 10.94 17.71
C ALA A 137 23.31 9.56 18.07
N GLU A 138 22.80 8.50 17.45
CA GLU A 138 23.28 7.13 17.65
C GLU A 138 24.45 6.77 16.72
N ARG A 139 24.71 7.59 15.71
CA ARG A 139 25.57 7.25 14.57
C ARG A 139 25.20 5.88 13.97
N LYS A 140 23.90 5.70 13.75
CA LYS A 140 23.28 4.46 13.32
C LYS A 140 22.71 4.61 11.91
N ILE A 141 23.08 3.69 11.03
CA ILE A 141 22.40 3.49 9.74
C ILE A 141 21.48 2.28 9.91
N SER A 142 20.18 2.46 9.66
CA SER A 142 19.20 1.37 9.59
C SER A 142 18.91 1.09 8.13
N ILE A 143 18.92 -0.18 7.74
CA ILE A 143 18.55 -0.66 6.41
C ILE A 143 17.44 -1.67 6.64
N ASP A 144 16.23 -1.34 6.20
CA ASP A 144 15.07 -2.18 6.49
C ASP A 144 14.49 -2.68 5.17
N THR A 145 14.17 -3.98 5.16
CA THR A 145 13.41 -4.60 4.07
C THR A 145 12.08 -3.89 3.98
N ILE A 146 11.64 -3.53 2.77
CA ILE A 146 10.30 -2.98 2.63
C ILE A 146 9.31 -4.06 3.05
N GLN A 147 8.52 -3.79 4.08
CA GLN A 147 7.46 -4.70 4.51
C GLN A 147 6.47 -4.84 3.36
N GLU A 148 6.38 -6.05 2.81
CA GLU A 148 5.42 -6.34 1.76
C GLU A 148 4.03 -6.46 2.34
N SER A 149 3.07 -5.88 1.63
CA SER A 149 1.67 -6.10 1.97
C SER A 149 1.27 -7.55 1.69
N ARG A 150 0.73 -8.18 2.72
CA ARG A 150 0.29 -9.58 2.68
C ARG A 150 -1.05 -9.73 1.96
N GLY A 151 -1.95 -8.77 2.15
CA GLY A 151 -3.28 -8.80 1.57
C GLY A 151 -4.08 -10.07 1.91
N PHE A 152 -5.07 -10.35 1.08
CA PHE A 152 -5.98 -11.49 1.26
C PHE A 152 -6.14 -12.25 -0.05
N MET A 153 -5.36 -13.32 -0.24
CA MET A 153 -5.43 -14.12 -1.47
C MET A 153 -5.79 -15.58 -1.20
N TRP A 154 -6.63 -16.12 -2.07
CA TRP A 154 -7.01 -17.53 -2.09
C TRP A 154 -6.81 -18.11 -3.47
N LYS A 155 -6.66 -19.43 -3.53
CA LYS A 155 -6.49 -20.21 -4.75
C LYS A 155 -7.50 -21.35 -4.80
N VAL A 156 -8.07 -21.57 -5.98
CA VAL A 156 -8.96 -22.70 -6.30
C VAL A 156 -8.52 -23.32 -7.61
N GLU A 157 -8.51 -24.65 -7.68
CA GLU A 157 -8.13 -25.39 -8.89
C GLU A 157 -9.17 -26.46 -9.23
N LYS A 158 -9.50 -26.61 -10.51
CA LYS A 158 -10.33 -27.70 -11.03
C LYS A 158 -10.05 -27.95 -12.50
N GLY A 159 -9.82 -29.21 -12.86
CA GLY A 159 -9.74 -29.63 -14.27
C GLY A 159 -8.60 -28.96 -15.06
N GLY A 160 -7.56 -28.45 -14.39
CA GLY A 160 -6.48 -27.69 -15.02
C GLY A 160 -6.71 -26.17 -15.08
N ASN A 161 -7.90 -25.68 -14.71
CA ASN A 161 -8.15 -24.25 -14.49
C ASN A 161 -7.72 -23.85 -13.09
N THR A 162 -7.18 -22.64 -12.97
CA THR A 162 -6.79 -22.02 -11.71
C THR A 162 -7.49 -20.69 -11.55
N VAL A 163 -8.05 -20.43 -10.37
CA VAL A 163 -8.55 -19.11 -9.99
C VAL A 163 -7.81 -18.65 -8.74
N TYR A 164 -7.06 -17.56 -8.88
CA TYR A 164 -6.57 -16.78 -7.74
C TYR A 164 -7.59 -15.69 -7.44
N MET A 165 -7.97 -15.52 -6.18
CA MET A 165 -8.92 -14.49 -5.74
C MET A 165 -8.26 -13.60 -4.71
N LEU A 166 -8.07 -12.33 -5.04
CA LEU A 166 -7.49 -11.30 -4.19
C LEU A 166 -8.61 -10.37 -3.67
N GLY A 167 -8.69 -10.24 -2.35
CA GLY A 167 -9.49 -9.22 -1.68
C GLY A 167 -8.84 -7.85 -1.82
N SER A 168 -9.47 -6.90 -2.49
CA SER A 168 -8.98 -5.54 -2.73
C SER A 168 -9.50 -4.51 -1.74
N ILE A 169 -8.85 -3.34 -1.74
CA ILE A 169 -9.36 -2.09 -1.19
C ILE A 169 -9.27 -1.04 -2.31
N HIS A 170 -10.34 -0.27 -2.51
CA HIS A 170 -10.49 0.70 -3.61
C HIS A 170 -9.65 1.97 -3.47
N VAL A 171 -9.06 2.19 -2.29
CA VAL A 171 -8.19 3.34 -2.00
C VAL A 171 -6.97 2.82 -1.26
N ALA A 172 -5.80 3.37 -1.59
CA ALA A 172 -4.55 2.98 -0.97
C ALA A 172 -3.59 4.18 -0.89
N ASN A 173 -2.51 4.03 -0.14
CA ASN A 173 -1.36 4.93 -0.17
C ASN A 173 -0.10 4.14 -0.56
N GLU A 174 1.03 4.84 -0.67
CA GLU A 174 2.32 4.23 -1.06
C GLU A 174 2.77 3.14 -0.08
N ALA A 175 2.41 3.23 1.20
CA ALA A 175 2.78 2.26 2.22
C ALA A 175 2.14 0.87 2.03
N MET A 176 1.09 0.77 1.22
CA MET A 176 0.49 -0.52 0.84
C MET A 176 1.32 -1.25 -0.22
N TYR A 177 2.39 -0.66 -0.73
CA TYR A 177 3.26 -1.24 -1.76
C TYR A 177 4.70 -1.40 -1.25
N PRO A 178 5.43 -2.41 -1.73
CA PRO A 178 5.04 -3.40 -2.74
C PRO A 178 4.15 -4.52 -2.17
N LEU A 179 3.47 -5.22 -3.07
CA LEU A 179 2.70 -6.43 -2.76
C LEU A 179 3.64 -7.63 -2.66
N ARG A 180 3.28 -8.62 -1.83
CA ARG A 180 4.07 -9.87 -1.72
C ARG A 180 4.15 -10.65 -3.03
N ASP A 181 5.21 -11.45 -3.16
CA ASP A 181 5.56 -12.16 -4.40
C ASP A 181 4.43 -13.01 -4.92
N GLU A 182 3.76 -13.75 -4.02
CA GLU A 182 2.72 -14.70 -4.40
C GLU A 182 1.56 -14.03 -5.12
N ILE A 183 1.21 -12.79 -4.76
CA ILE A 183 0.16 -12.02 -5.43
C ILE A 183 0.60 -11.65 -6.85
N MET A 184 1.85 -11.19 -7.00
CA MET A 184 2.37 -10.76 -8.30
C MET A 184 2.61 -11.95 -9.23
N ASP A 185 3.11 -13.07 -8.71
CA ASP A 185 3.30 -14.31 -9.46
C ASP A 185 1.95 -14.85 -9.96
N ALA A 186 0.93 -14.88 -9.10
CA ALA A 186 -0.42 -15.26 -9.48
C ALA A 186 -1.00 -14.39 -10.61
N PHE A 187 -0.74 -13.08 -10.59
CA PHE A 187 -1.14 -12.18 -11.68
C PHE A 187 -0.34 -12.42 -12.97
N MET A 188 0.98 -12.63 -12.87
CA MET A 188 1.84 -12.89 -14.04
C MET A 188 1.54 -14.23 -14.72
N GLU A 189 1.06 -15.22 -13.96
CA GLU A 189 0.59 -16.51 -14.48
C GLU A 189 -0.79 -16.44 -15.15
N ALA A 190 -1.53 -15.34 -14.97
CA ALA A 190 -2.92 -15.25 -15.39
C ALA A 190 -3.08 -15.06 -16.90
N ASP A 191 -4.10 -15.72 -17.45
CA ASP A 191 -4.59 -15.51 -18.81
C ASP A 191 -5.66 -14.41 -18.87
N HIS A 192 -6.32 -14.13 -17.74
CA HIS A 192 -7.38 -13.12 -17.61
C HIS A 192 -7.32 -12.42 -16.25
N LEU A 193 -7.59 -11.12 -16.24
CA LEU A 193 -7.94 -10.37 -15.03
C LEU A 193 -9.48 -10.30 -14.93
N ALA A 194 -10.04 -10.72 -13.80
CA ALA A 194 -11.46 -10.53 -13.51
C ALA A 194 -11.63 -9.51 -12.40
N LEU A 195 -12.39 -8.44 -12.65
CA LEU A 195 -12.71 -7.39 -11.69
C LEU A 195 -14.20 -7.45 -11.34
N GLU A 196 -14.63 -6.84 -10.23
CA GLU A 196 -16.07 -6.64 -9.96
C GLU A 196 -16.75 -5.97 -11.15
N ILE A 197 -16.15 -4.90 -11.66
CA ILE A 197 -16.63 -4.16 -12.81
C ILE A 197 -15.48 -3.96 -13.78
N ASP A 198 -15.76 -4.18 -15.06
CA ASP A 198 -14.90 -3.73 -16.14
C ASP A 198 -15.41 -2.39 -16.67
N PHE A 199 -14.76 -1.29 -16.26
CA PHE A 199 -15.14 0.05 -16.68
C PHE A 199 -14.75 0.35 -18.14
N THR A 200 -13.91 -0.46 -18.77
CA THR A 200 -13.39 -0.21 -20.12
C THR A 200 -14.40 -0.58 -21.22
N SER A 201 -15.41 -1.39 -20.90
CA SER A 201 -16.33 -1.98 -21.89
C SER A 201 -17.72 -1.34 -21.96
N GLU A 202 -18.06 -0.38 -21.07
CA GLU A 202 -19.41 0.18 -21.00
C GLU A 202 -19.52 1.62 -21.55
N GLU A 203 -20.09 1.76 -22.75
CA GLU A 203 -20.42 3.06 -23.33
C GLU A 203 -21.57 3.79 -22.59
N ASN A 204 -21.49 5.11 -22.52
CA ASN A 204 -22.51 6.02 -21.99
C ASN A 204 -22.84 5.82 -20.49
N ILE A 205 -21.88 5.34 -19.69
CA ILE A 205 -22.09 5.16 -18.25
C ILE A 205 -22.36 6.49 -17.51
N SER A 206 -21.73 7.59 -17.94
CA SER A 206 -21.93 8.92 -17.34
C SER A 206 -23.35 9.44 -17.54
N ASP A 207 -23.93 9.26 -18.72
CA ASP A 207 -25.32 9.64 -19.00
C ASP A 207 -26.30 8.81 -18.17
N PHE A 208 -26.04 7.50 -18.06
CA PHE A 208 -26.83 6.63 -17.22
C PHE A 208 -26.75 7.04 -15.75
N LEU A 209 -25.54 7.26 -15.21
CA LEU A 209 -25.32 7.73 -13.84
C LEU A 209 -26.11 9.02 -13.58
N ASN A 210 -25.97 10.03 -14.43
CA ASN A 210 -26.68 11.30 -14.29
C ASN A 210 -28.21 11.11 -14.30
N SER A 211 -28.73 10.19 -15.12
CA SER A 211 -30.17 9.92 -15.21
C SER A 211 -30.76 9.29 -13.95
N ILE A 212 -29.97 8.51 -13.20
CA ILE A 212 -30.45 7.83 -12.00
C ILE A 212 -30.08 8.56 -10.71
N SER A 213 -29.06 9.43 -10.74
CA SER A 213 -28.54 10.11 -9.55
C SER A 213 -29.20 11.46 -9.26
N THR A 214 -29.97 12.01 -10.21
CA THR A 214 -30.60 13.33 -10.10
C THR A 214 -32.12 13.27 -10.00
N TYR A 215 -32.73 14.26 -9.35
CA TYR A 215 -34.18 14.45 -9.36
C TYR A 215 -34.63 15.15 -10.64
N ASN A 216 -35.64 14.57 -11.30
CA ASN A 216 -36.20 15.08 -12.56
C ASN A 216 -37.71 15.38 -12.45
N ASP A 217 -38.29 15.21 -11.27
CA ASP A 217 -39.72 15.40 -10.97
C ASP A 217 -40.02 16.75 -10.28
N GLY A 218 -39.00 17.60 -10.12
CA GLY A 218 -39.08 18.90 -9.46
C GLY A 218 -38.95 18.85 -7.94
N THR A 219 -38.75 17.66 -7.35
CA THR A 219 -38.36 17.52 -5.95
C THR A 219 -36.85 17.75 -5.77
N THR A 220 -36.42 17.96 -4.54
CA THR A 220 -35.01 18.12 -4.17
C THR A 220 -34.64 17.18 -3.03
N LEU A 221 -33.34 17.09 -2.71
CA LEU A 221 -32.83 16.31 -1.59
C LEU A 221 -33.63 16.55 -0.29
N GLN A 222 -33.99 17.81 0.00
CA GLN A 222 -34.79 18.19 1.17
C GLN A 222 -36.14 17.47 1.25
N ASN A 223 -36.73 17.06 0.12
CA ASN A 223 -38.01 16.36 0.10
C ASN A 223 -37.90 14.85 0.42
N HIS A 224 -36.70 14.29 0.36
CA HIS A 224 -36.46 12.84 0.43
C HIS A 224 -35.64 12.39 1.63
N ILE A 225 -35.21 13.32 2.48
CA ILE A 225 -34.54 13.03 3.75
C ILE A 225 -35.23 13.76 4.90
N SER A 226 -34.97 13.34 6.14
CA SER A 226 -35.50 14.05 7.31
C SER A 226 -34.97 15.48 7.39
N ALA A 227 -35.77 16.37 7.97
CA ALA A 227 -35.37 17.75 8.22
C ALA A 227 -34.08 17.85 9.06
N LYS A 228 -33.82 16.86 9.92
CA LYS A 228 -32.60 16.79 10.74
C LYS A 228 -31.38 16.48 9.87
N THR A 229 -31.46 15.50 8.97
CA THR A 229 -30.35 15.17 8.07
C THR A 229 -30.09 16.31 7.09
N TYR A 230 -31.13 16.97 6.58
CA TYR A 230 -30.96 18.15 5.72
C TYR A 230 -30.27 19.31 6.45
N GLN A 231 -30.56 19.51 7.75
CA GLN A 231 -29.83 20.50 8.54
C GLN A 231 -28.33 20.18 8.59
N TYR A 232 -27.95 18.91 8.81
CA TYR A 232 -26.54 18.51 8.80
C TYR A 232 -25.87 18.67 7.43
N VAL A 233 -26.61 18.44 6.33
CA VAL A 233 -26.11 18.74 4.97
C VAL A 233 -25.79 20.24 4.84
N VAL A 234 -26.71 21.10 5.27
CA VAL A 234 -26.53 22.57 5.20
C VAL A 234 -25.35 23.02 6.05
N GLU A 235 -25.21 22.49 7.27
CA GLU A 235 -24.08 22.78 8.17
C GLU A 235 -22.75 22.37 7.53
N LEU A 236 -22.65 21.12 7.06
CA LEU A 236 -21.44 20.61 6.41
C LEU A 236 -21.06 21.43 5.16
N LEU A 237 -22.01 21.69 4.26
CA LEU A 237 -21.72 22.47 3.06
C LEU A 237 -21.28 23.90 3.40
N THR A 238 -21.82 24.49 4.47
CA THR A 238 -21.38 25.79 4.97
C THR A 238 -19.93 25.74 5.47
N ASP A 239 -19.59 24.71 6.26
CA ASP A 239 -18.24 24.51 6.80
C ASP A 239 -17.21 24.31 5.68
N LEU A 240 -17.59 23.60 4.62
CA LEU A 240 -16.78 23.37 3.41
C LEU A 240 -16.75 24.59 2.46
N GLY A 241 -17.56 25.62 2.70
CA GLY A 241 -17.63 26.82 1.86
C GLY A 241 -18.41 26.65 0.54
N TYR A 242 -19.18 25.57 0.42
CA TYR A 242 -20.09 25.32 -0.70
C TYR A 242 -21.45 26.02 -0.51
N PRO A 243 -22.18 26.32 -1.61
CA PRO A 243 -23.58 26.72 -1.50
C PRO A 243 -24.40 25.66 -0.77
N THR A 244 -25.26 26.06 0.17
CA THR A 244 -26.03 25.13 1.02
C THR A 244 -27.02 24.24 0.24
N TYR A 245 -27.26 24.55 -1.03
CA TYR A 245 -28.12 23.81 -1.96
C TYR A 245 -27.31 22.98 -2.97
N ALA A 246 -25.99 22.88 -2.85
CA ALA A 246 -25.13 22.22 -3.84
C ALA A 246 -25.49 20.75 -4.09
N LEU A 247 -26.10 20.09 -3.11
CA LEU A 247 -26.53 18.69 -3.20
C LEU A 247 -28.02 18.52 -3.51
N ASP A 248 -28.81 19.59 -3.62
CA ASP A 248 -30.27 19.53 -3.71
C ASP A 248 -30.78 18.78 -4.95
N GLN A 249 -30.01 18.77 -6.03
CA GLN A 249 -30.39 18.08 -7.26
C GLN A 249 -30.12 16.57 -7.22
N PHE A 250 -29.33 16.08 -6.26
CA PHE A 250 -28.87 14.70 -6.20
C PHE A 250 -29.67 13.86 -5.22
N LYS A 251 -29.84 12.57 -5.54
CA LYS A 251 -30.39 11.57 -4.61
C LYS A 251 -29.41 11.29 -3.47
N PRO A 252 -29.87 10.85 -2.28
CA PRO A 252 -29.02 10.76 -1.10
C PRO A 252 -27.83 9.81 -1.28
N TRP A 253 -28.00 8.66 -1.96
CA TRP A 253 -26.90 7.72 -2.23
C TRP A 253 -25.78 8.33 -3.10
N TYR A 254 -26.12 9.24 -4.01
CA TYR A 254 -25.12 9.86 -4.86
C TYR A 254 -24.50 11.08 -4.17
N ALA A 255 -25.30 11.83 -3.42
CA ALA A 255 -24.81 12.88 -2.53
C ALA A 255 -23.79 12.33 -1.51
N SER A 256 -24.02 11.14 -0.96
CA SER A 256 -23.07 10.46 -0.07
C SER A 256 -21.74 10.15 -0.78
N MET A 257 -21.79 9.62 -2.00
CA MET A 257 -20.58 9.37 -2.81
C MET A 257 -19.78 10.64 -3.11
N LEU A 258 -20.45 11.76 -3.40
CA LEU A 258 -19.80 13.05 -3.63
C LEU A 258 -19.11 13.57 -2.37
N LEU A 259 -19.77 13.47 -1.22
CA LEU A 259 -19.19 13.85 0.08
C LEU A 259 -17.99 12.95 0.45
N ASP A 260 -18.09 11.65 0.21
CA ASP A 260 -16.98 10.73 0.45
C ASP A 260 -15.77 11.05 -0.46
N ALA A 261 -16.02 11.46 -1.71
CA ALA A 261 -14.97 11.89 -2.62
C ALA A 261 -14.31 13.21 -2.17
N GLU A 262 -15.11 14.18 -1.73
CA GLU A 262 -14.64 15.44 -1.18
C GLU A 262 -13.72 15.22 0.04
N ARG A 263 -14.15 14.37 0.99
CA ARG A 263 -13.34 14.05 2.17
C ARG A 263 -11.97 13.48 1.81
N ARG A 264 -11.88 12.74 0.69
CA ARG A 264 -10.64 12.09 0.26
C ARG A 264 -9.69 12.99 -0.54
N GLU A 265 -10.11 14.17 -0.98
CA GLU A 265 -9.27 15.02 -1.83
C GLU A 265 -7.92 15.33 -1.15
N ASP A 266 -7.96 15.65 0.15
CA ASP A 266 -6.77 15.96 0.98
C ASP A 266 -6.18 14.73 1.71
N SER A 267 -6.80 13.55 1.59
CA SER A 267 -6.29 12.31 2.21
C SER A 267 -5.09 11.75 1.45
N GLU A 268 -4.18 11.07 2.15
CA GLU A 268 -3.09 10.30 1.51
C GLU A 268 -3.59 9.06 0.77
N TYR A 269 -4.82 8.63 1.04
CA TYR A 269 -5.46 7.48 0.39
C TYR A 269 -6.11 7.88 -0.93
N LYS A 270 -5.57 7.35 -2.02
CA LYS A 270 -5.95 7.69 -3.39
C LYS A 270 -6.59 6.51 -4.11
N SER A 271 -7.62 6.78 -4.92
CA SER A 271 -8.31 5.74 -5.72
C SER A 271 -7.42 5.18 -6.82
N GLU A 272 -6.56 6.00 -7.42
CA GLU A 272 -5.59 5.59 -8.43
C GLU A 272 -4.46 4.71 -7.90
N LEU A 273 -4.37 4.55 -6.57
CA LEU A 273 -3.49 3.61 -5.89
C LEU A 273 -4.24 2.38 -5.38
N GLY A 274 -5.57 2.32 -5.49
CA GLY A 274 -6.38 1.18 -5.07
C GLY A 274 -5.89 -0.14 -5.67
N ILE A 275 -6.05 -1.24 -4.93
CA ILE A 275 -5.49 -2.54 -5.33
C ILE A 275 -6.12 -3.05 -6.64
N ASP A 276 -7.42 -2.82 -6.80
CA ASP A 276 -8.16 -3.09 -8.04
C ASP A 276 -7.69 -2.24 -9.22
N ASP A 277 -7.52 -0.92 -9.01
CA ASP A 277 -7.01 -0.01 -10.04
C ASP A 277 -5.55 -0.32 -10.45
N TYR A 278 -4.73 -0.72 -9.48
CA TYR A 278 -3.36 -1.17 -9.72
C TYR A 278 -3.31 -2.37 -10.69
N PHE A 279 -4.10 -3.42 -10.43
CA PHE A 279 -4.14 -4.59 -11.31
C PHE A 279 -4.83 -4.29 -12.64
N MET A 280 -5.85 -3.43 -12.67
CA MET A 280 -6.46 -2.95 -13.91
C MET A 280 -5.42 -2.28 -14.82
N LYS A 281 -4.64 -1.32 -14.29
CA LYS A 281 -3.57 -0.63 -15.04
C LYS A 281 -2.48 -1.59 -15.51
N LEU A 282 -2.11 -2.57 -14.69
CA LEU A 282 -1.15 -3.60 -15.10
C LEU A 282 -1.70 -4.45 -16.25
N ALA A 283 -2.96 -4.86 -16.19
CA ALA A 283 -3.63 -5.62 -17.24
C ALA A 283 -3.73 -4.82 -18.55
N GLU A 284 -4.09 -3.53 -18.49
CA GLU A 284 -4.10 -2.65 -19.66
C GLU A 284 -2.71 -2.55 -20.31
N LYS A 285 -1.67 -2.37 -19.47
CA LYS A 285 -0.28 -2.27 -19.93
C LYS A 285 0.24 -3.57 -20.56
N SER A 286 -0.13 -4.72 -20.00
CA SER A 286 0.23 -6.05 -20.51
C SER A 286 -0.71 -6.55 -21.62
N LYS A 287 -1.81 -5.84 -21.89
CA LYS A 287 -2.91 -6.26 -22.77
C LYS A 287 -3.54 -7.58 -22.34
N LEU A 288 -3.57 -7.83 -21.03
CA LEU A 288 -4.27 -8.95 -20.45
C LEU A 288 -5.79 -8.70 -20.57
N PRO A 289 -6.59 -9.66 -21.07
CA PRO A 289 -8.04 -9.53 -21.13
C PRO A 289 -8.64 -9.26 -19.76
N ILE A 290 -9.56 -8.28 -19.69
CA ILE A 290 -10.30 -7.91 -18.48
C ILE A 290 -11.74 -8.44 -18.60
N ILE A 291 -12.25 -9.04 -17.51
CA ILE A 291 -13.59 -9.59 -17.41
C ILE A 291 -14.32 -8.93 -16.23
N GLY A 292 -15.49 -8.36 -16.48
CA GLY A 292 -16.39 -7.88 -15.42
C GLY A 292 -17.21 -9.02 -14.80
N LEU A 293 -17.11 -9.20 -13.47
CA LEU A 293 -17.94 -10.12 -12.71
C LEU A 293 -19.37 -9.58 -12.51
N GLU A 294 -19.55 -8.28 -12.64
CA GLU A 294 -20.81 -7.58 -12.63
C GLU A 294 -20.83 -6.56 -13.78
N SER A 295 -21.89 -5.76 -13.88
CA SER A 295 -21.92 -4.58 -14.75
C SER A 295 -22.05 -3.31 -13.92
N SER A 296 -21.47 -2.23 -14.43
CA SER A 296 -21.55 -0.89 -13.83
C SER A 296 -23.00 -0.50 -13.61
N LYS A 297 -23.87 -0.75 -14.60
CA LYS A 297 -25.31 -0.48 -14.49
C LYS A 297 -25.99 -1.30 -13.39
N SER A 298 -25.60 -2.55 -13.19
CA SER A 298 -26.19 -3.38 -12.11
C SER A 298 -25.84 -2.82 -10.74
N GLN A 299 -24.57 -2.50 -10.50
CA GLN A 299 -24.11 -1.96 -9.22
C GLN A 299 -24.71 -0.58 -8.94
N LEU A 300 -24.74 0.31 -9.94
CA LEU A 300 -25.37 1.63 -9.80
C LEU A 300 -26.88 1.55 -9.56
N ASN A 301 -27.59 0.64 -10.23
CA ASN A 301 -29.01 0.41 -9.95
C ASN A 301 -29.23 -0.15 -8.56
N MET A 302 -28.35 -1.01 -8.06
CA MET A 302 -28.42 -1.52 -6.69
C MET A 302 -28.36 -0.36 -5.69
N LEU A 303 -27.41 0.57 -5.83
CA LEU A 303 -27.33 1.78 -4.99
C LEU A 303 -28.60 2.64 -5.07
N ASN A 304 -29.08 2.88 -6.30
CA ASN A 304 -30.27 3.69 -6.54
C ASN A 304 -31.57 3.07 -6.02
N ASN A 305 -31.63 1.75 -5.86
CA ASN A 305 -32.83 1.01 -5.47
C ASN A 305 -32.89 0.70 -3.97
N PHE A 306 -31.90 1.14 -3.18
CA PHE A 306 -32.02 1.15 -1.72
C PHE A 306 -33.25 1.94 -1.28
N SER A 307 -33.85 1.53 -0.16
CA SER A 307 -34.93 2.26 0.48
C SER A 307 -34.49 3.66 0.87
N ASP A 308 -35.43 4.61 0.90
CA ASP A 308 -35.16 6.00 1.32
C ASP A 308 -34.43 6.06 2.66
N ARG A 309 -34.77 5.15 3.58
CA ARG A 309 -34.09 5.00 4.88
C ARG A 309 -32.60 4.69 4.71
N ILE A 310 -32.24 3.68 3.91
CA ILE A 310 -30.84 3.31 3.70
C ILE A 310 -30.08 4.43 2.98
N GLN A 311 -30.69 5.05 1.97
CA GLN A 311 -30.04 6.16 1.28
C GLN A 311 -29.80 7.34 2.22
N GLU A 312 -30.76 7.66 3.10
CA GLU A 312 -30.58 8.69 4.13
C GLU A 312 -29.49 8.31 5.15
N GLU A 313 -29.45 7.04 5.59
CA GLU A 313 -28.39 6.52 6.50
C GLU A 313 -27.00 6.60 5.86
N MET A 314 -26.87 6.28 4.57
CA MET A 314 -25.61 6.44 3.82
C MET A 314 -25.16 7.90 3.79
N LEU A 315 -26.04 8.82 3.40
CA LEU A 315 -25.75 10.25 3.39
C LEU A 315 -25.36 10.75 4.78
N PHE A 316 -26.11 10.36 5.81
CA PHE A 316 -25.80 10.72 7.18
C PHE A 316 -24.44 10.18 7.64
N GLY A 317 -24.10 8.94 7.28
CA GLY A 317 -22.79 8.34 7.54
C GLY A 317 -21.65 9.14 6.91
N SER A 318 -21.79 9.51 5.63
CA SER A 318 -20.80 10.37 4.94
C SER A 318 -20.65 11.72 5.64
N ILE A 319 -21.73 12.36 6.09
CA ILE A 319 -21.67 13.62 6.83
C ILE A 319 -20.93 13.43 8.16
N VAL A 320 -21.29 12.40 8.94
CA VAL A 320 -20.64 12.12 10.24
C VAL A 320 -19.14 11.93 10.07
N SER A 321 -18.69 11.32 8.96
CA SER A 321 -17.28 11.08 8.72
C SER A 321 -16.44 12.36 8.80
N PHE A 322 -16.93 13.51 8.32
CA PHE A 322 -16.24 14.81 8.38
C PHE A 322 -15.91 15.29 9.80
N TYR A 323 -16.64 14.79 10.80
CA TYR A 323 -16.51 15.21 12.19
C TYR A 323 -15.77 14.19 13.06
N VAL A 324 -15.28 13.09 12.48
CA VAL A 324 -14.47 12.08 13.17
C VAL A 324 -13.01 12.24 12.76
N GLU A 325 -12.12 12.33 13.77
CA GLU A 325 -10.66 12.48 13.57
C GLU A 325 -9.99 11.20 13.08
N GLU A 326 -10.50 10.02 13.47
CA GLU A 326 -10.01 8.74 12.97
C GLU A 326 -10.33 8.60 11.49
N GLU A 327 -9.33 8.25 10.67
CA GLU A 327 -9.56 7.85 9.28
C GLU A 327 -9.84 6.34 9.25
N PRO A 328 -11.09 5.89 9.05
CA PRO A 328 -11.39 4.45 9.05
C PRO A 328 -10.62 3.69 7.97
N VAL A 329 -10.22 4.40 6.89
CA VAL A 329 -9.40 3.88 5.81
C VAL A 329 -8.02 3.44 6.30
N LYS A 330 -7.46 4.11 7.33
CA LYS A 330 -6.18 3.71 7.90
C LYS A 330 -6.23 2.32 8.52
N ASP A 331 -7.26 2.04 9.32
CA ASP A 331 -7.42 0.73 9.95
C ASP A 331 -7.63 -0.38 8.89
N LEU A 332 -8.34 -0.07 7.81
CA LEU A 332 -8.48 -0.98 6.67
C LEU A 332 -7.15 -1.24 5.97
N SER A 333 -6.36 -0.19 5.78
CA SER A 333 -5.03 -0.26 5.16
C SER A 333 -4.08 -1.10 6.00
N ASP A 334 -3.95 -0.80 7.30
CA ASP A 334 -3.11 -1.57 8.24
C ASP A 334 -3.54 -3.04 8.27
N MET A 335 -4.85 -3.31 8.36
CA MET A 335 -5.41 -4.66 8.32
C MET A 335 -5.02 -5.41 7.03
N TRP A 336 -5.03 -4.72 5.89
CA TRP A 336 -4.70 -5.31 4.59
C TRP A 336 -3.21 -5.55 4.40
N ILE A 337 -2.37 -4.59 4.82
CA ILE A 337 -0.91 -4.72 4.85
C ILE A 337 -0.52 -5.97 5.68
N ASP A 338 -1.10 -6.12 6.87
CA ASP A 338 -0.83 -7.24 7.77
C ASP A 338 -1.48 -8.56 7.34
N GLY A 339 -2.44 -8.52 6.42
CA GLY A 339 -3.26 -9.67 6.04
C GLY A 339 -4.06 -10.24 7.22
N ASN A 340 -4.57 -9.36 8.09
CA ASN A 340 -5.27 -9.73 9.31
C ASN A 340 -6.70 -10.24 9.01
N LEU A 341 -6.82 -11.56 8.83
CA LEU A 341 -8.08 -12.21 8.45
C LEU A 341 -9.12 -12.22 9.58
N ASP A 342 -8.69 -12.22 10.84
CA ASP A 342 -9.60 -12.19 11.98
C ASP A 342 -10.36 -10.85 11.99
N MET A 343 -9.63 -9.73 11.82
CA MET A 343 -10.25 -8.41 11.69
C MET A 343 -11.19 -8.32 10.48
N LEU A 344 -10.78 -8.84 9.30
CA LEU A 344 -11.65 -8.86 8.12
C LEU A 344 -12.92 -9.68 8.35
N THR A 345 -12.81 -10.80 9.06
CA THR A 345 -13.96 -11.66 9.40
C THR A 345 -14.89 -10.98 10.40
N ASP A 346 -14.33 -10.33 11.43
CA ASP A 346 -15.11 -9.56 12.40
C ASP A 346 -15.86 -8.41 11.72
N MET A 347 -15.22 -7.70 10.79
CA MET A 347 -15.87 -6.68 9.97
C MET A 347 -17.02 -7.25 9.13
N ALA A 348 -16.84 -8.39 8.49
CA ALA A 348 -17.90 -9.03 7.73
C ALA A 348 -19.09 -9.41 8.63
N VAL A 349 -18.83 -9.91 9.85
CA VAL A 349 -19.87 -10.22 10.85
C VAL A 349 -20.58 -8.96 11.33
N GLN A 350 -19.86 -7.86 11.56
CA GLN A 350 -20.46 -6.58 11.94
C GLN A 350 -21.31 -6.00 10.81
N THR A 351 -20.83 -6.09 9.56
CA THR A 351 -21.58 -5.66 8.37
C THR A 351 -22.85 -6.49 8.17
N GLN A 352 -22.81 -7.80 8.43
CA GLN A 352 -24.01 -8.65 8.40
C GLN A 352 -25.06 -8.23 9.45
N LYS A 353 -24.62 -7.67 10.58
CA LYS A 353 -25.49 -7.27 11.69
C LYS A 353 -25.97 -5.82 11.61
N SER A 354 -25.33 -4.97 10.80
CA SER A 354 -25.63 -3.54 10.75
C SER A 354 -27.01 -3.28 10.16
N ASP A 355 -27.27 -3.82 8.96
CA ASP A 355 -28.56 -3.71 8.30
C ASP A 355 -28.78 -4.83 7.28
N ALA A 356 -29.94 -5.49 7.34
CA ALA A 356 -30.25 -6.64 6.49
C ALA A 356 -30.48 -6.30 5.02
N GLU A 357 -31.03 -5.12 4.71
CA GLU A 357 -31.23 -4.65 3.34
C GLU A 357 -29.88 -4.31 2.71
N TYR A 358 -29.06 -3.54 3.42
CA TYR A 358 -27.71 -3.17 2.98
C TYR A 358 -26.83 -4.40 2.77
N TYR A 359 -26.75 -5.29 3.75
CA TYR A 359 -25.94 -6.51 3.66
C TYR A 359 -26.38 -7.41 2.50
N LYS A 360 -27.69 -7.59 2.32
CA LYS A 360 -28.23 -8.42 1.25
C LYS A 360 -27.84 -7.88 -0.13
N ALA A 361 -28.01 -6.58 -0.35
CA ALA A 361 -27.74 -5.95 -1.64
C ALA A 361 -26.25 -5.78 -1.93
N MET A 362 -25.44 -5.36 -0.94
CA MET A 362 -24.01 -5.06 -1.12
C MET A 362 -23.14 -6.32 -1.17
N LEU A 363 -23.52 -7.38 -0.44
CA LEU A 363 -22.68 -8.57 -0.30
C LEU A 363 -23.42 -9.82 -0.77
N GLN A 364 -24.55 -10.18 -0.14
CA GLN A 364 -25.16 -11.50 -0.36
C GLN A 364 -25.55 -11.77 -1.82
N ASP A 365 -26.34 -10.89 -2.43
CA ASP A 365 -26.85 -11.09 -3.79
C ASP A 365 -25.72 -11.02 -4.83
N ARG A 366 -24.79 -10.10 -4.63
CA ARG A 366 -23.62 -9.90 -5.51
C ARG A 366 -22.67 -11.09 -5.45
N ASN A 367 -22.38 -11.59 -4.26
CA ASN A 367 -21.50 -12.74 -4.06
C ASN A 367 -22.03 -14.01 -4.72
N VAL A 368 -23.35 -14.23 -4.69
CA VAL A 368 -23.95 -15.37 -5.41
C VAL A 368 -23.67 -15.25 -6.90
N LEU A 369 -23.90 -14.08 -7.52
CA LEU A 369 -23.67 -13.88 -8.95
C LEU A 369 -22.19 -13.99 -9.33
N MET A 370 -21.30 -13.41 -8.53
CA MET A 370 -19.85 -13.50 -8.73
C MET A 370 -19.35 -14.94 -8.57
N ALA A 371 -19.83 -15.68 -7.56
CA ALA A 371 -19.49 -17.08 -7.34
C ALA A 371 -19.94 -17.98 -8.52
N GLU A 372 -21.09 -17.70 -9.14
CA GLU A 372 -21.52 -18.43 -10.35
C GLU A 372 -20.57 -18.18 -11.54
N LYS A 373 -20.08 -16.95 -11.73
CA LYS A 373 -19.08 -16.66 -12.77
C LYS A 373 -17.73 -17.33 -12.49
N ILE A 374 -17.29 -17.31 -11.24
CA ILE A 374 -16.04 -17.99 -10.83
C ILE A 374 -16.17 -19.51 -10.99
N ASP A 375 -17.32 -20.10 -10.66
CA ASP A 375 -17.62 -21.51 -10.90
C ASP A 375 -17.58 -21.86 -12.38
N ALA A 376 -18.05 -20.95 -13.26
CA ALA A 376 -17.94 -21.11 -14.70
C ALA A 376 -16.48 -21.06 -15.20
N PHE A 377 -15.63 -20.22 -14.62
CA PHE A 377 -14.18 -20.22 -14.92
C PHE A 377 -13.54 -21.56 -14.55
N LEU A 378 -13.85 -22.09 -13.36
CA LEU A 378 -13.30 -23.35 -12.87
C LEU A 378 -13.82 -24.58 -13.63
N SER A 379 -15.04 -24.52 -14.15
CA SER A 379 -15.71 -25.62 -14.84
C SER A 379 -15.54 -25.61 -16.36
N GLY A 380 -14.82 -24.64 -16.92
CA GLY A 380 -14.55 -24.56 -18.35
C GLY A 380 -13.68 -25.71 -18.87
N ASP A 381 -13.85 -26.09 -20.13
CA ASP A 381 -13.10 -27.18 -20.77
C ASP A 381 -11.63 -26.82 -21.12
N LYS A 382 -11.23 -25.57 -20.85
CA LYS A 382 -9.87 -25.08 -21.09
C LYS A 382 -9.00 -25.33 -19.86
N SER A 383 -7.72 -24.96 -19.97
CA SER A 383 -6.79 -24.87 -18.84
C SER A 383 -6.28 -23.45 -18.80
N GLU A 384 -7.09 -22.56 -18.24
CA GLU A 384 -6.82 -21.12 -18.12
C GLU A 384 -6.62 -20.73 -16.65
N THR A 385 -5.82 -19.69 -16.42
CA THR A 385 -5.60 -19.07 -15.12
C THR A 385 -6.33 -17.74 -15.06
N TYR A 386 -7.15 -17.54 -14.02
CA TYR A 386 -7.88 -16.30 -13.78
C TYR A 386 -7.36 -15.64 -12.51
N PHE A 387 -7.03 -14.35 -12.60
CA PHE A 387 -6.73 -13.52 -11.45
C PHE A 387 -7.95 -12.65 -11.14
N VAL A 388 -8.69 -13.00 -10.10
CA VAL A 388 -9.91 -12.31 -9.66
C VAL A 388 -9.55 -11.29 -8.59
N VAL A 389 -9.98 -10.04 -8.77
CA VAL A 389 -9.81 -8.97 -7.77
C VAL A 389 -11.18 -8.38 -7.44
N VAL A 390 -11.60 -8.56 -6.20
CA VAL A 390 -12.89 -8.07 -5.67
C VAL A 390 -12.68 -7.55 -4.25
N GLY A 391 -13.52 -6.63 -3.79
CA GLY A 391 -13.41 -6.01 -2.47
C GLY A 391 -13.27 -7.06 -1.36
N ALA A 392 -12.37 -6.82 -0.40
CA ALA A 392 -11.99 -7.83 0.59
C ALA A 392 -13.18 -8.41 1.39
N LEU A 393 -14.23 -7.61 1.65
CA LEU A 393 -15.44 -8.06 2.34
C LEU A 393 -16.24 -9.10 1.54
N HIS A 394 -16.09 -9.18 0.22
CA HIS A 394 -16.73 -10.21 -0.59
C HIS A 394 -16.16 -11.59 -0.34
N MET A 395 -14.95 -11.71 0.23
CA MET A 395 -14.24 -12.98 0.35
C MET A 395 -14.75 -13.85 1.51
N VAL A 396 -15.14 -13.23 2.63
CA VAL A 396 -15.37 -13.90 3.91
C VAL A 396 -16.80 -13.74 4.42
N GLY A 397 -17.12 -14.38 5.56
CA GLY A 397 -18.45 -14.40 6.15
C GLY A 397 -19.36 -15.44 5.51
N GLU A 398 -20.54 -15.67 6.09
CA GLU A 398 -21.47 -16.75 5.70
C GLU A 398 -21.81 -16.76 4.20
N HIS A 399 -21.93 -15.58 3.59
CA HIS A 399 -22.24 -15.39 2.17
C HIS A 399 -21.02 -14.93 1.36
N GLY A 400 -19.80 -15.09 1.86
CA GLY A 400 -18.57 -14.76 1.15
C GLY A 400 -18.26 -15.72 0.00
N LEU A 401 -17.44 -15.29 -0.96
CA LEU A 401 -17.03 -16.10 -2.10
C LEU A 401 -16.32 -17.40 -1.68
N VAL A 402 -15.48 -17.34 -0.64
CA VAL A 402 -14.77 -18.54 -0.15
C VAL A 402 -15.78 -19.59 0.33
N PRO A 403 -16.69 -19.31 1.28
CA PRO A 403 -17.72 -20.29 1.67
C PRO A 403 -18.66 -20.71 0.55
N LEU A 404 -19.04 -19.81 -0.37
CA LEU A 404 -19.92 -20.16 -1.49
C LEU A 404 -19.27 -21.16 -2.45
N LEU A 405 -17.98 -21.02 -2.72
CA LEU A 405 -17.24 -21.98 -3.54
C LEU A 405 -17.01 -23.30 -2.79
N GLU A 406 -16.73 -23.27 -1.49
CA GLU A 406 -16.66 -24.48 -0.66
C GLU A 406 -17.98 -25.26 -0.68
N GLN A 407 -19.13 -24.57 -0.59
CA GLN A 407 -20.45 -25.18 -0.71
C GLN A 407 -20.71 -25.82 -2.09
N LYS A 408 -20.10 -25.30 -3.15
CA LYS A 408 -20.09 -25.90 -4.49
C LYS A 408 -19.13 -27.10 -4.62
N GLY A 409 -18.39 -27.45 -3.56
CA GLY A 409 -17.51 -28.61 -3.50
C GLY A 409 -16.06 -28.32 -3.89
N TYR A 410 -15.67 -27.04 -3.99
CA TYR A 410 -14.29 -26.65 -4.24
C TYR A 410 -13.44 -26.71 -2.96
N THR A 411 -12.15 -27.03 -3.11
CA THR A 411 -11.17 -26.78 -2.05
C THR A 411 -10.58 -25.39 -2.29
N VAL A 412 -10.85 -24.47 -1.37
CA VAL A 412 -10.36 -23.09 -1.44
C VAL A 412 -9.21 -22.92 -0.45
N THR A 413 -8.01 -22.63 -0.95
CA THR A 413 -6.80 -22.55 -0.11
C THR A 413 -6.36 -21.12 0.02
N ARG A 414 -6.17 -20.62 1.25
CA ARG A 414 -5.54 -19.32 1.46
C ARG A 414 -4.05 -19.43 1.12
N VAL A 415 -3.55 -18.49 0.33
CA VAL A 415 -2.14 -18.40 -0.11
C VAL A 415 -1.49 -17.23 0.58
#